data_AF-A0A6G1SVM1-F1
#
_entry.id   AF-A0A6G1SVM1-F1
#
_cell.length_a   1.000
_cell.length_b   1.000
_cell.length_c   1.000
_cell.angle_alpha   90.00
_cell.angle_beta   90.00
_cell.angle_gamma   90.00
#
_symmetry.space_group_name_H-M   'P 1'
#
loop_
_entity.id
_entity.type
_entity.pdbx_description
1 polymer ?
#
loop_
_entity_poly.entity_id
_entity_poly.type
_entity_poly.pdbx_seq_one_letter_code
_entity_poly.pdbx_strand_id
1 'polypeptide(L)'
;MPGFTTWDDIVSVQSLSGTTNTREHLKWKLATPPPGSVVRSHLTSYPEIRELLTQRPWRRFFIYRDLRDVAISHARWVLGERRSYLHPVYRDHMKDDDERIMASILGVPLGWPFASNVSRGNIGQDFEKFAGWLDDPDTCAVRFEDLVGARGGGSDEVRYATVRRILDHAGVDLPDEDIPRRFSVQALDPSTSHTFREGRTGGWRERLTPEHRRAFEAVAGELNCRIGYPAD
;
A
#
# COMPACT_ATOMS: atom_id res chain seq x y z
N MET A 1 8.31 -18.29 2.73
CA MET A 1 8.40 -19.17 3.92
C MET A 1 8.18 -20.60 3.45
N PRO A 2 9.05 -21.57 3.78
CA PRO A 2 8.84 -22.97 3.39
C PRO A 2 7.47 -23.45 3.88
N GLY A 3 6.68 -24.08 3.00
CA GLY A 3 5.37 -24.63 3.35
C GLY A 3 4.16 -23.70 3.20
N PHE A 4 4.36 -22.40 2.88
CA PHE A 4 3.25 -21.49 2.59
C PHE A 4 2.99 -21.39 1.09
N THR A 5 1.72 -21.42 0.69
CA THR A 5 1.30 -21.14 -0.69
C THR A 5 0.91 -19.67 -0.80
N THR A 6 1.58 -18.93 -1.68
CA THR A 6 1.18 -17.55 -1.99
C THR A 6 -0.12 -17.59 -2.77
N TRP A 7 -1.12 -16.86 -2.27
CA TRP A 7 -2.40 -16.70 -2.93
C TRP A 7 -2.54 -15.26 -3.39
N ASP A 8 -2.30 -15.07 -4.68
CA ASP A 8 -2.28 -13.74 -5.27
C ASP A 8 -3.67 -13.22 -5.50
N ASP A 9 -3.92 -12.12 -4.80
CA ASP A 9 -4.87 -11.08 -5.14
C ASP A 9 -6.27 -11.52 -5.49
N ILE A 10 -6.85 -12.26 -4.55
CA ILE A 10 -8.26 -12.63 -4.63
C ILE A 10 -9.18 -11.41 -4.52
N VAL A 11 -8.75 -10.19 -4.16
CA VAL A 11 -9.68 -9.08 -3.87
C VAL A 11 -9.45 -7.77 -4.66
N SER A 12 -8.32 -7.53 -5.34
CA SER A 12 -8.02 -6.25 -6.02
C SER A 12 -8.86 -5.86 -7.22
N VAL A 13 -10.04 -6.45 -7.38
CA VAL A 13 -11.07 -5.92 -8.29
C VAL A 13 -11.19 -4.42 -8.08
N GLN A 14 -11.08 -3.91 -6.84
CA GLN A 14 -11.13 -2.48 -6.58
C GLN A 14 -9.99 -1.66 -7.21
N SER A 15 -8.73 -2.10 -7.09
CA SER A 15 -7.59 -1.37 -7.65
C SER A 15 -7.55 -1.43 -9.18
N LEU A 16 -8.01 -2.54 -9.78
CA LEU A 16 -7.99 -2.75 -11.22
C LEU A 16 -9.24 -2.21 -11.92
N SER A 17 -10.43 -2.49 -11.40
CA SER A 17 -11.71 -2.13 -12.04
C SER A 17 -12.39 -0.90 -11.44
N GLY A 18 -11.93 -0.40 -10.29
CA GLY A 18 -12.61 0.68 -9.56
C GLY A 18 -13.85 0.19 -8.79
N THR A 19 -14.20 -1.09 -8.88
CA THR A 19 -15.41 -1.66 -8.27
C THR A 19 -15.05 -2.43 -7.00
N THR A 20 -15.75 -2.13 -5.90
CA THR A 20 -15.60 -2.86 -4.63
C THR A 20 -16.33 -4.21 -4.73
N ASN A 21 -15.74 -5.29 -4.20
CA ASN A 21 -16.43 -6.57 -4.13
C ASN A 21 -17.62 -6.49 -3.16
N THR A 22 -18.71 -7.20 -3.46
CA THR A 22 -19.84 -7.34 -2.52
C THR A 22 -19.42 -8.15 -1.29
N ARG A 23 -20.20 -8.05 -0.20
CA ARG A 23 -19.96 -8.81 1.04
C ARG A 23 -19.91 -10.32 0.78
N GLU A 24 -20.83 -10.84 -0.03
CA GLU A 24 -20.91 -12.26 -0.38
C GLU A 24 -19.68 -12.70 -1.18
N HIS A 25 -19.24 -11.86 -2.12
CA HIS A 25 -18.06 -12.13 -2.92
C HIS A 25 -16.79 -12.12 -2.06
N LEU A 26 -16.67 -11.17 -1.12
CA LEU A 26 -15.58 -11.13 -0.14
C LEU A 26 -15.59 -12.37 0.75
N LYS A 27 -16.76 -12.77 1.27
CA LYS A 27 -16.90 -13.97 2.10
C LYS A 27 -16.44 -15.22 1.36
N TRP A 28 -16.83 -15.40 0.10
CA TRP A 28 -16.41 -16.53 -0.72
C TRP A 28 -14.89 -16.49 -0.99
N LYS A 29 -14.36 -15.33 -1.36
CA LYS A 29 -12.92 -15.15 -1.62
C LYS A 29 -12.08 -15.44 -0.39
N LEU A 30 -12.44 -14.89 0.76
CA LEU A 30 -11.77 -15.16 2.04
C LEU A 30 -11.94 -16.62 2.50
N ALA A 31 -12.97 -17.33 2.01
CA ALA A 31 -13.15 -18.73 2.36
C ALA A 31 -12.21 -19.69 1.60
N THR A 32 -11.63 -19.23 0.47
CA THR A 32 -10.94 -20.08 -0.52
C THR A 32 -9.51 -20.46 -0.14
N PRO A 33 -8.65 -19.57 0.40
CA PRO A 33 -7.27 -19.92 0.70
C PRO A 33 -7.20 -21.02 1.77
N PRO A 34 -6.41 -22.09 1.57
CA PRO A 34 -6.20 -23.11 2.57
C PRO A 34 -5.40 -22.58 3.77
N PRO A 35 -5.43 -23.26 4.93
CA PRO A 35 -4.55 -22.95 6.06
C PRO A 35 -3.08 -22.90 5.62
N GLY A 36 -2.33 -21.94 6.16
CA GLY A 36 -0.94 -21.72 5.74
C GLY A 36 -0.79 -20.97 4.41
N SER A 37 -1.82 -20.24 3.97
CA SER A 37 -1.71 -19.35 2.81
C SER A 37 -1.26 -17.95 3.20
N VAL A 38 -0.48 -17.31 2.34
CA VAL A 38 -0.23 -15.85 2.40
C VAL A 38 -1.08 -15.18 1.35
N VAL A 39 -2.04 -14.36 1.78
CA VAL A 39 -2.97 -13.64 0.90
C VAL A 39 -2.52 -12.21 0.74
N ARG A 40 -2.27 -11.78 -0.51
CA ARG A 40 -2.00 -10.37 -0.83
C ARG A 40 -3.28 -9.69 -1.24
N SER A 41 -3.56 -8.49 -0.71
CA SER A 41 -4.81 -7.79 -1.00
C SER A 41 -4.74 -6.29 -0.68
N HIS A 42 -5.47 -5.49 -1.46
CA HIS A 42 -5.81 -4.10 -1.14
C HIS A 42 -7.22 -4.03 -0.54
N LEU A 43 -7.43 -4.75 0.57
CA LEU A 43 -8.72 -4.85 1.23
C LEU A 43 -8.97 -3.62 2.10
N THR A 44 -10.12 -2.96 1.94
CA THR A 44 -10.50 -1.80 2.77
C THR A 44 -10.87 -2.23 4.20
N SER A 45 -10.75 -1.32 5.16
CA SER A 45 -10.99 -1.57 6.58
C SER A 45 -12.45 -1.34 7.00
N TYR A 46 -13.41 -1.55 6.09
CA TYR A 46 -14.82 -1.35 6.42
C TYR A 46 -15.27 -2.32 7.52
N PRO A 47 -16.18 -1.92 8.44
CA PRO A 47 -16.61 -2.76 9.55
C PRO A 47 -17.05 -4.17 9.13
N GLU A 48 -17.79 -4.30 8.03
CA GLU A 48 -18.27 -5.59 7.52
C GLU A 48 -17.13 -6.52 7.11
N ILE A 49 -16.02 -5.94 6.63
CA ILE A 49 -14.84 -6.69 6.22
C ILE A 49 -14.07 -7.18 7.45
N ARG A 50 -13.88 -6.31 8.44
CA ARG A 50 -13.26 -6.68 9.71
C ARG A 50 -14.05 -7.79 10.40
N GLU A 51 -15.37 -7.68 10.41
CA GLU A 51 -16.27 -8.72 10.92
C GLU A 51 -16.10 -10.06 10.18
N LEU A 52 -15.97 -10.06 8.85
CA LEU A 52 -15.70 -11.29 8.09
C LEU A 52 -14.37 -11.94 8.46
N LEU A 53 -13.35 -11.13 8.77
CA LEU A 53 -12.02 -11.60 9.12
C LEU A 53 -11.93 -12.15 10.55
N THR A 54 -12.84 -11.80 11.46
CA THR A 54 -12.88 -12.45 12.79
C THR A 54 -13.40 -13.89 12.75
N GLN A 55 -14.05 -14.30 11.66
CA GLN A 55 -14.63 -15.64 11.50
C GLN A 55 -13.58 -16.74 11.28
N ARG A 56 -12.32 -16.37 11.07
CA ARG A 56 -11.19 -17.28 10.81
C ARG A 56 -9.92 -16.74 11.47
N PRO A 57 -8.94 -17.60 11.81
CA PRO A 57 -7.72 -17.17 12.49
C PRO A 57 -6.71 -16.51 11.52
N TRP A 58 -7.09 -15.36 10.94
CA TRP A 58 -6.19 -14.57 10.10
C TRP A 58 -5.21 -13.78 10.96
N ARG A 59 -3.92 -13.86 10.63
CA ARG A 59 -2.92 -12.87 11.04
C ARG A 59 -2.86 -11.78 9.98
N ARG A 60 -3.21 -10.55 10.37
CA ARG A 60 -3.37 -9.44 9.43
C ARG A 60 -2.13 -8.54 9.50
N PHE A 61 -1.66 -8.15 8.33
CA PHE A 61 -0.56 -7.20 8.20
C PHE A 61 -1.02 -6.05 7.31
N PHE A 62 -0.84 -4.83 7.78
CA PHE A 62 -1.17 -3.63 7.01
C PHE A 62 0.09 -2.82 6.79
N ILE A 63 0.63 -2.86 5.56
CA ILE A 63 1.82 -2.08 5.20
C ILE A 63 1.36 -0.74 4.64
N TYR A 64 1.82 0.35 5.25
CA TYR A 64 1.53 1.72 4.81
C TYR A 64 2.82 2.52 4.63
N ARG A 65 2.73 3.64 3.90
CA ARG A 65 3.88 4.45 3.47
C ARG A 65 3.51 5.94 3.45
N ASP A 66 4.50 6.83 3.43
CA ASP A 66 4.32 8.27 3.19
C ASP A 66 3.47 8.49 1.94
N LEU A 67 2.31 9.15 2.10
CA LEU A 67 1.37 9.32 1.00
C LEU A 67 1.96 10.16 -0.14
N ARG A 68 3.00 10.96 0.12
CA ARG A 68 3.74 11.71 -0.92
C ARG A 68 4.49 10.77 -1.86
N ASP A 69 5.15 9.74 -1.32
CA ASP A 69 5.78 8.69 -2.12
C ASP A 69 4.73 7.78 -2.79
N VAL A 70 3.59 7.55 -2.12
CA VAL A 70 2.46 6.80 -2.71
C VAL A 70 1.91 7.50 -3.94
N ALA A 71 1.76 8.83 -3.93
CA ALA A 71 1.26 9.58 -5.09
C ALA A 71 2.13 9.35 -6.35
N ILE A 72 3.45 9.39 -6.19
CA ILE A 72 4.41 9.15 -7.27
C ILE A 72 4.36 7.70 -7.74
N SER A 73 4.34 6.77 -6.79
CA SER A 73 4.25 5.33 -7.09
C SER A 73 2.96 5.01 -7.83
N HIS A 74 1.85 5.60 -7.40
CA HIS A 74 0.53 5.41 -8.00
C HIS A 74 0.51 5.95 -9.44
N ALA A 75 1.02 7.16 -9.69
CA ALA A 75 1.10 7.74 -11.03
C ALA A 75 1.85 6.82 -12.02
N ARG A 76 3.01 6.30 -11.58
CA ARG A 76 3.82 5.34 -12.36
C ARG A 76 3.09 4.02 -12.58
N TRP A 77 2.44 3.49 -11.53
CA TRP A 77 1.73 2.22 -11.59
C TRP A 77 0.52 2.28 -12.53
N VAL A 78 -0.33 3.31 -12.44
CA VAL A 78 -1.49 3.48 -13.33
C VAL A 78 -1.05 3.58 -14.80
N LEU A 79 0.04 4.32 -15.07
CA LEU A 79 0.58 4.42 -16.41
C LEU A 79 1.14 3.08 -16.93
N GLY A 80 1.74 2.26 -16.07
CA GLY A 80 2.31 0.96 -16.44
C GLY A 80 1.32 -0.21 -16.48
N GLU A 81 0.26 -0.18 -15.68
CA GLU A 81 -0.70 -1.27 -15.52
C GLU A 81 -1.91 -1.06 -16.44
N ARG A 82 -1.85 -1.67 -17.63
CA ARG A 82 -2.88 -1.56 -18.68
C ARG A 82 -4.27 -2.01 -18.24
N ARG A 83 -4.38 -2.82 -17.18
CA ARG A 83 -5.65 -3.30 -16.63
C ARG A 83 -6.31 -2.30 -15.68
N SER A 84 -5.59 -1.27 -15.24
CA SER A 84 -6.17 -0.24 -14.38
C SER A 84 -7.26 0.53 -15.14
N TYR A 85 -8.41 0.69 -14.50
CA TYR A 85 -9.53 1.48 -15.03
C TYR A 85 -9.16 2.96 -15.26
N LEU A 86 -8.11 3.46 -14.59
CA LEU A 86 -7.55 4.80 -14.78
C LEU A 86 -6.50 4.87 -15.89
N HIS A 87 -6.00 3.74 -16.38
CA HIS A 87 -4.93 3.70 -17.37
C HIS A 87 -5.26 4.48 -18.65
N PRO A 88 -6.45 4.33 -19.27
CA PRO A 88 -6.80 5.12 -20.46
C PRO A 88 -6.79 6.63 -20.16
N VAL A 89 -7.28 7.04 -18.99
CA VAL A 89 -7.29 8.44 -18.57
C VAL A 89 -5.87 9.00 -18.45
N TYR A 90 -4.98 8.26 -17.78
CA TYR A 90 -3.58 8.68 -17.56
C TYR A 90 -2.73 8.66 -18.82
N ARG A 91 -3.01 7.73 -19.73
CA ARG A 91 -2.28 7.56 -20.99
C ARG A 91 -2.71 8.58 -22.04
N ASP A 92 -4.01 8.77 -22.22
CA ASP A 92 -4.56 9.49 -23.38
C ASP A 92 -4.84 10.97 -23.08
N HIS A 93 -4.99 11.34 -21.80
CA HIS A 93 -5.44 12.68 -21.41
C HIS A 93 -4.51 13.42 -20.46
N MET A 94 -3.37 12.83 -20.09
CA MET A 94 -2.32 13.48 -19.29
C MET A 94 -1.01 13.49 -20.06
N LYS A 95 -0.45 14.68 -20.26
CA LYS A 95 0.68 14.95 -21.17
C LYS A 95 1.98 14.44 -20.58
N ASP A 96 2.20 14.69 -19.30
CA ASP A 96 3.48 14.47 -18.62
C ASP A 96 3.29 13.84 -17.23
N ASP A 97 4.42 13.61 -16.56
CA ASP A 97 4.43 13.03 -15.23
C ASP A 97 3.86 13.98 -14.17
N ASP A 98 3.94 15.30 -14.38
CA ASP A 98 3.40 16.28 -13.44
C ASP A 98 1.86 16.21 -13.41
N GLU A 99 1.19 16.19 -14.57
CA GLU A 99 -0.27 16.02 -14.64
C GLU A 99 -0.72 14.68 -14.00
N ARG A 100 0.06 13.59 -14.17
CA ARG A 100 -0.25 12.27 -13.59
C ARG A 100 -0.04 12.21 -12.08
N ILE A 101 1.00 12.86 -11.57
CA ILE A 101 1.24 12.99 -10.12
C ILE A 101 0.12 13.84 -9.51
N MET A 102 -0.22 14.96 -10.14
CA MET A 102 -1.31 15.82 -9.68
C MET A 102 -2.64 15.06 -9.62
N ALA A 103 -2.97 14.28 -10.65
CA ALA A 103 -4.16 13.42 -10.64
C ALA A 103 -4.11 12.30 -9.60
N SER A 104 -2.92 11.83 -9.23
CA SER A 104 -2.76 10.84 -8.16
C SER A 104 -2.98 11.46 -6.77
N ILE A 105 -2.66 12.75 -6.61
CA ILE A 105 -2.89 13.54 -5.40
C ILE A 105 -4.36 13.96 -5.28
N LEU A 106 -4.88 14.66 -6.29
CA LEU A 106 -6.22 15.28 -6.27
C LEU A 106 -7.35 14.31 -6.63
N GLY A 107 -7.02 13.17 -7.25
CA GLY A 107 -7.99 12.24 -7.79
C GLY A 107 -8.41 12.59 -9.22
N VAL A 108 -9.33 11.78 -9.75
CA VAL A 108 -9.94 11.96 -11.07
C VAL A 108 -11.43 12.19 -10.86
N PRO A 109 -11.96 13.40 -11.13
CA PRO A 109 -13.36 13.69 -10.91
C PRO A 109 -14.25 12.95 -11.90
N LEU A 110 -15.45 12.57 -11.47
CA LEU A 110 -16.46 11.98 -12.34
C LEU A 110 -16.79 12.94 -13.49
N GLY A 111 -16.94 12.39 -14.69
CA GLY A 111 -17.22 13.16 -15.90
C GLY A 111 -15.97 13.71 -16.58
N TRP A 112 -14.78 13.52 -16.02
CA TRP A 112 -13.53 13.91 -16.66
C TRP A 112 -12.69 12.66 -17.02
N PRO A 113 -12.14 12.58 -18.25
CA PRO A 113 -12.35 13.47 -19.39
C PRO A 113 -13.66 13.15 -20.14
N PHE A 114 -14.27 14.13 -20.82
CA PHE A 114 -15.41 13.95 -21.75
C PHE A 114 -16.60 13.12 -21.23
N ALA A 115 -17.17 13.46 -20.07
CA ALA A 115 -18.26 12.72 -19.44
C ALA A 115 -17.92 11.25 -19.09
N SER A 116 -16.63 10.96 -18.84
CA SER A 116 -16.16 9.66 -18.37
C SER A 116 -16.87 9.21 -17.09
N ASN A 117 -17.23 7.92 -17.04
CA ASN A 117 -17.80 7.28 -15.84
C ASN A 117 -16.71 6.79 -14.86
N VAL A 118 -15.44 7.05 -15.16
CA VAL A 118 -14.31 6.69 -14.30
C VAL A 118 -14.06 7.83 -13.31
N SER A 119 -13.88 7.48 -12.03
CA SER A 119 -13.48 8.45 -11.01
C SER A 119 -12.61 7.81 -9.93
N ARG A 120 -11.86 8.65 -9.23
CA ARG A 120 -11.10 8.31 -8.03
C ARG A 120 -11.07 9.53 -7.12
N GLY A 121 -11.30 9.34 -5.82
CA GLY A 121 -11.12 10.40 -4.83
C GLY A 121 -9.66 10.86 -4.73
N ASN A 122 -9.42 11.94 -3.99
CA ASN A 122 -8.06 12.37 -3.69
C ASN A 122 -7.32 11.32 -2.85
N ILE A 123 -6.00 11.42 -2.76
CA ILE A 123 -5.16 10.44 -2.07
C ILE A 123 -5.53 10.25 -0.59
N GLY A 124 -5.97 11.32 0.09
CA GLY A 124 -6.43 11.25 1.46
C GLY A 124 -7.71 10.45 1.60
N GLN A 125 -8.73 10.78 0.80
CA GLN A 125 -10.00 10.04 0.72
C GLN A 125 -9.80 8.56 0.36
N ASP A 126 -8.83 8.27 -0.49
CA ASP A 126 -8.50 6.90 -0.87
C ASP A 126 -7.87 6.13 0.29
N PHE A 127 -6.91 6.74 1.00
CA PHE A 127 -6.26 6.13 2.16
C PHE A 127 -7.22 5.95 3.35
N GLU A 128 -8.18 6.85 3.57
CA GLU A 128 -9.17 6.74 4.65
C GLU A 128 -9.97 5.43 4.60
N LYS A 129 -10.15 4.84 3.41
CA LYS A 129 -10.79 3.52 3.26
C LYS A 129 -9.99 2.39 3.91
N PHE A 130 -8.69 2.60 4.15
CA PHE A 130 -7.75 1.65 4.75
C PHE A 130 -7.31 2.07 6.16
N ALA A 131 -7.51 3.33 6.55
CA ALA A 131 -6.99 3.89 7.80
C ALA A 131 -7.44 3.10 9.04
N GLY A 132 -8.62 2.48 9.00
CA GLY A 132 -9.12 1.64 10.09
C GLY A 132 -8.35 0.34 10.33
N TRP A 133 -7.35 0.01 9.50
CA TRP A 133 -6.37 -1.04 9.80
C TRP A 133 -5.27 -0.60 10.76
N LEU A 134 -5.04 0.71 10.91
CA LEU A 134 -4.05 1.24 11.86
C LEU A 134 -4.49 1.03 13.31
N ASP A 135 -5.81 1.09 13.55
CA ASP A 135 -6.42 1.00 14.88
C ASP A 135 -6.98 -0.40 15.19
N ASP A 136 -6.88 -1.34 14.24
CA ASP A 136 -7.41 -2.71 14.40
C ASP A 136 -6.45 -3.54 15.29
N PRO A 137 -6.90 -4.02 16.47
CA PRO A 137 -6.02 -4.64 17.45
C PRO A 137 -5.42 -5.98 16.99
N ASP A 138 -6.04 -6.62 16.01
CA ASP A 138 -5.60 -7.89 15.44
C ASP A 138 -4.75 -7.69 14.18
N THR A 139 -4.41 -6.45 13.83
CA THR A 139 -3.62 -6.10 12.66
C THR A 139 -2.25 -5.58 13.07
N CYS A 140 -1.20 -6.18 12.51
CA CYS A 140 0.15 -5.65 12.59
C CYS A 140 0.32 -4.56 11.53
N ALA A 141 0.10 -3.29 11.91
CA ALA A 141 0.37 -2.14 11.05
C ALA A 141 1.89 -1.91 10.95
N VAL A 142 2.43 -1.85 9.73
CA VAL A 142 3.87 -1.77 9.45
C VAL A 142 4.15 -0.59 8.53
N ARG A 143 5.02 0.31 8.98
CA ARG A 143 5.51 1.38 8.12
C ARG A 143 6.55 0.85 7.15
N PHE A 144 6.40 1.14 5.86
CA PHE A 144 7.33 0.70 4.82
C PHE A 144 8.75 1.20 5.11
N GLU A 145 8.89 2.46 5.52
CA GLU A 145 10.14 3.14 5.85
C GLU A 145 10.92 2.38 6.94
N ASP A 146 10.21 1.73 7.87
CA ASP A 146 10.84 0.95 8.94
C ASP A 146 11.44 -0.37 8.42
N LEU A 147 11.04 -0.84 7.24
CA LEU A 147 11.57 -2.07 6.61
C LEU A 147 12.75 -1.81 5.67
N VAL A 148 13.03 -0.56 5.31
CA VAL A 148 14.01 -0.21 4.27
C VAL A 148 15.47 -0.47 4.72
N GLY A 149 15.77 -0.24 6.00
CA GLY A 149 17.13 -0.40 6.54
C GLY A 149 18.13 0.68 6.08
N ALA A 150 19.38 0.58 6.55
CA ALA A 150 20.38 1.63 6.37
C ALA A 150 20.67 1.97 4.90
N ARG A 151 20.67 0.96 4.02
CA ARG A 151 21.02 1.13 2.59
C ARG A 151 20.01 1.96 1.80
N GLY A 152 18.74 2.00 2.21
CA GLY A 152 17.71 2.79 1.55
C GLY A 152 17.33 4.09 2.28
N GLY A 153 18.16 4.50 3.25
CA GLY A 153 17.96 5.74 4.02
C GLY A 153 17.26 5.56 5.37
N GLY A 154 17.02 4.32 5.82
CA GLY A 154 16.47 3.99 7.14
C GLY A 154 17.53 3.60 8.16
N SER A 155 17.15 2.81 9.17
CA SER A 155 18.05 2.23 10.19
C SER A 155 17.91 0.71 10.21
N ASP A 156 19.03 -0.01 10.32
CA ASP A 156 19.01 -1.47 10.43
C ASP A 156 18.45 -1.93 11.77
N GLU A 157 18.68 -1.17 12.84
CA GLU A 157 18.11 -1.40 14.16
C GLU A 157 16.58 -1.31 14.13
N VAL A 158 16.03 -0.24 13.52
CA VAL A 158 14.58 -0.05 13.33
C VAL A 158 14.00 -1.18 12.48
N ARG A 159 14.73 -1.62 11.45
CA ARG A 159 14.33 -2.72 10.58
C ARG A 159 14.26 -4.03 11.32
N TYR A 160 15.29 -4.40 12.08
CA TYR A 160 15.30 -5.65 12.82
C TYR A 160 14.24 -5.66 13.93
N ALA A 161 14.02 -4.53 14.61
CA ALA A 161 12.91 -4.38 15.56
C ALA A 161 11.54 -4.57 14.89
N THR A 162 11.35 -4.00 13.70
CA THR A 162 10.12 -4.18 12.92
C THR A 162 9.93 -5.61 12.45
N VAL A 163 11.00 -6.27 12.00
CA VAL A 163 10.99 -7.69 11.62
C VAL A 163 10.63 -8.57 12.82
N ARG A 164 11.20 -8.33 14.00
CA ARG A 164 10.85 -9.03 15.25
C ARG A 164 9.35 -8.94 15.54
N ARG A 165 8.78 -7.72 15.49
CA ARG A 165 7.34 -7.50 15.68
C ARG A 165 6.47 -8.24 14.65
N ILE A 166 6.90 -8.31 13.39
CA ILE A 166 6.21 -9.09 12.35
C ILE A 166 6.25 -10.59 12.68
N LEU A 167 7.42 -11.11 13.09
CA LEU A 167 7.60 -12.53 13.46
C LEU A 167 6.75 -12.89 14.68
N ASP A 168 6.72 -12.04 15.71
CA ASP A 168 5.89 -12.21 16.90
C ASP A 168 4.40 -12.27 16.54
N HIS A 169 3.93 -11.32 15.73
CA HIS A 169 2.54 -11.31 15.28
C HIS A 169 2.21 -12.53 14.41
N ALA A 170 3.16 -13.00 13.60
CA ALA A 170 3.03 -14.21 12.80
C ALA A 170 3.06 -15.50 13.65
N GLY A 171 3.50 -15.44 14.90
CA GLY A 171 3.74 -16.62 15.74
C GLY A 171 4.95 -17.44 15.27
N VAL A 172 5.93 -16.80 14.63
CA VAL A 172 7.15 -17.45 14.15
C VAL A 172 8.25 -17.29 15.19
N ASP A 173 8.69 -18.41 15.75
CA ASP A 173 9.84 -18.46 16.63
C ASP A 173 11.14 -18.43 15.82
N LEU A 174 11.93 -17.40 16.05
CA LEU A 174 13.24 -17.19 15.44
C LEU A 174 14.11 -16.45 16.45
N PRO A 175 15.31 -16.95 16.80
CA PRO A 175 16.23 -16.26 17.69
C PRO A 175 16.65 -14.87 17.14
N ASP A 176 16.80 -13.89 18.01
CA ASP A 176 17.12 -12.51 17.61
C ASP A 176 18.49 -12.41 16.90
N GLU A 177 19.45 -13.25 17.28
CA GLU A 177 20.76 -13.39 16.63
C GLU A 177 20.67 -13.83 15.16
N ASP A 178 19.59 -14.51 14.78
CA ASP A 178 19.35 -15.00 13.42
C ASP A 178 18.68 -13.95 12.53
N ILE A 179 18.03 -12.93 13.11
CA ILE A 179 17.28 -11.90 12.36
C ILE A 179 18.21 -11.10 11.41
N PRO A 180 19.35 -10.53 11.85
CA PRO A 180 20.23 -9.79 10.97
C PRO A 180 20.77 -10.65 9.82
N ARG A 181 21.08 -11.91 10.10
CA ARG A 181 21.60 -12.86 9.10
C ARG A 181 20.57 -13.13 8.01
N ARG A 182 19.31 -13.37 8.38
CA ARG A 182 18.25 -13.78 7.43
C ARG A 182 17.59 -12.62 6.71
N PHE A 183 17.53 -11.45 7.34
CA PHE A 183 16.79 -10.30 6.84
C PHE A 183 17.69 -9.11 6.52
N SER A 184 18.99 -9.30 6.32
CA SER A 184 19.86 -8.22 5.80
C SER A 184 19.46 -7.82 4.38
N VAL A 185 19.78 -6.58 3.97
CA VAL A 185 19.46 -6.08 2.61
C VAL A 185 20.19 -6.90 1.53
N GLN A 186 21.28 -7.58 1.88
CA GLN A 186 22.01 -8.49 1.00
C GLN A 186 21.29 -9.83 0.81
N ALA A 187 20.47 -10.24 1.77
CA ALA A 187 19.67 -11.46 1.71
C ALA A 187 18.32 -11.26 0.98
N LEU A 188 17.86 -10.01 0.84
CA LEU A 188 16.63 -9.67 0.13
C LEU A 188 16.94 -9.36 -1.33
N ASP A 189 16.40 -10.14 -2.26
CA ASP A 189 16.59 -9.95 -3.70
C ASP A 189 15.75 -8.76 -4.21
N PRO A 190 16.37 -7.64 -4.61
CA PRO A 190 15.67 -6.47 -5.16
C PRO A 190 14.81 -6.77 -6.38
N SER A 191 15.15 -7.82 -7.15
CA SER A 191 14.45 -8.21 -8.38
C SER A 191 13.10 -8.88 -8.13
N THR A 192 12.85 -9.34 -6.89
CA THR A 192 11.61 -10.04 -6.51
C THR A 192 10.47 -9.10 -6.11
N SER A 193 10.73 -7.80 -5.97
CA SER A 193 9.72 -6.81 -5.61
C SER A 193 9.59 -5.74 -6.70
N HIS A 194 8.42 -5.71 -7.36
CA HIS A 194 8.09 -4.74 -8.40
C HIS A 194 8.27 -3.27 -7.95
N THR A 195 8.17 -2.98 -6.65
CA THR A 195 8.29 -1.65 -6.07
C THR A 195 9.67 -1.36 -5.45
N PHE A 196 10.53 -2.37 -5.29
CA PHE A 196 11.86 -2.20 -4.68
C PHE A 196 12.90 -1.63 -5.66
N ARG A 197 12.48 -1.24 -6.87
CA ARG A 197 13.38 -0.73 -7.91
C ARG A 197 14.17 0.52 -7.51
N GLU A 198 13.65 1.34 -6.58
CA GLU A 198 14.40 2.44 -5.96
C GLU A 198 14.74 2.18 -4.47
N GLY A 199 13.94 1.37 -3.74
CA GLY A 199 14.26 0.95 -2.36
C GLY A 199 14.53 2.10 -1.37
N ARG A 200 14.16 3.33 -1.73
CA ARG A 200 14.50 4.57 -1.02
C ARG A 200 13.25 5.19 -0.44
N THR A 201 13.38 5.75 0.75
CA THR A 201 12.36 6.57 1.42
C THR A 201 12.54 8.04 1.05
N GLY A 202 11.45 8.79 0.91
CA GLY A 202 11.53 10.25 0.75
C GLY A 202 11.90 10.72 -0.67
N GLY A 203 11.74 9.87 -1.68
CA GLY A 203 11.97 10.22 -3.08
C GLY A 203 11.05 11.34 -3.57
N TRP A 204 9.92 11.54 -2.88
CA TRP A 204 9.03 12.67 -3.09
C TRP A 204 9.70 14.05 -3.00
N ARG A 205 10.79 14.18 -2.22
CA ARG A 205 11.49 15.47 -2.08
C ARG A 205 12.09 15.98 -3.39
N GLU A 206 12.51 15.07 -4.26
CA GLU A 206 13.13 15.40 -5.55
C GLU A 206 12.10 15.49 -6.69
N ARG A 207 10.92 14.88 -6.50
CA ARG A 207 9.92 14.68 -7.56
C ARG A 207 8.69 15.57 -7.43
N LEU A 208 8.32 15.97 -6.22
CA LEU A 208 7.16 16.84 -6.00
C LEU A 208 7.54 18.31 -6.14
N THR A 209 6.97 18.97 -7.15
CA THR A 209 7.02 20.42 -7.35
C THR A 209 6.34 21.16 -6.19
N PRO A 210 6.57 22.48 -6.03
CA PRO A 210 5.86 23.28 -5.04
C PRO A 210 4.33 23.22 -5.20
N GLU A 211 3.83 23.05 -6.42
CA GLU A 211 2.40 22.92 -6.69
C GLU A 211 1.85 21.59 -6.19
N HIS A 212 2.54 20.48 -6.46
CA HIS A 212 2.18 19.17 -5.91
C HIS A 212 2.11 19.18 -4.38
N ARG A 213 3.08 19.81 -3.73
CA ARG A 213 3.13 19.89 -2.26
C ARG A 213 1.96 20.69 -1.70
N ARG A 214 1.63 21.84 -2.30
CA ARG A 214 0.44 22.62 -1.89
C ARG A 214 -0.85 21.83 -2.08
N ALA A 215 -1.01 21.16 -3.22
CA ALA A 215 -2.17 20.32 -3.50
C ALA A 215 -2.27 19.15 -2.52
N PHE A 216 -1.15 18.49 -2.22
CA PHE A 216 -1.07 17.39 -1.28
C PHE A 216 -1.43 17.83 0.15
N GLU A 217 -0.84 18.93 0.61
CA GLU A 217 -1.10 19.47 1.95
C GLU A 217 -2.58 19.77 2.14
N ALA A 218 -3.21 20.37 1.13
CA ALA A 218 -4.64 20.70 1.14
C ALA A 218 -5.57 19.48 1.26
N VAL A 219 -5.17 18.29 0.77
CA VAL A 219 -6.06 17.11 0.73
C VAL A 219 -5.66 15.99 1.68
N ALA A 220 -4.41 15.95 2.13
CA ALA A 220 -3.86 14.84 2.90
C ALA A 220 -2.79 15.24 3.93
N GLY A 221 -2.44 16.51 4.09
CA GLY A 221 -1.36 16.96 4.98
C GLY A 221 -1.56 16.50 6.43
N GLU A 222 -2.72 16.82 7.01
CA GLU A 222 -3.10 16.42 8.37
C GLU A 222 -3.13 14.90 8.54
N LEU A 223 -3.73 14.18 7.58
CA LEU A 223 -3.77 12.72 7.58
C LEU A 223 -2.37 12.12 7.54
N ASN A 224 -1.47 12.64 6.70
CA ASN A 224 -0.10 12.14 6.57
C ASN A 224 0.68 12.34 7.88
N CYS A 225 0.45 13.47 8.57
CA CYS A 225 0.99 13.73 9.91
C CYS A 225 0.48 12.71 10.93
N ARG A 226 -0.83 12.46 10.96
CA ARG A 226 -1.46 11.51 11.88
C ARG A 226 -0.90 10.08 11.74
N ILE A 227 -0.54 9.66 10.52
CA ILE A 227 0.07 8.34 10.27
C ILE A 227 1.60 8.34 10.43
N GLY A 228 2.19 9.39 11.00
CA GLY A 228 3.60 9.42 11.41
C GLY A 228 4.58 9.99 10.38
N TYR A 229 4.11 10.79 9.41
CA TYR A 229 4.97 11.52 8.48
C TYR A 229 4.83 13.03 8.68
N PRO A 230 5.88 13.74 9.12
CA PRO A 230 5.78 15.15 9.40
C PRO A 230 5.42 15.96 8.15
N ALA A 231 4.73 17.09 8.40
CA ALA A 231 4.57 18.16 7.45
C ALA A 231 5.94 18.65 6.95
N ASP A 232 5.95 19.22 5.75
CA ASP A 232 7.12 19.84 5.15
C ASP A 232 7.35 21.26 5.69
#